data_AF-A0A151ALA1-F1
#
_entry.id   AF-A0A151ALA1-F1
#
_cell.length_a   1.000
_cell.length_b   1.000
_cell.length_c   1.000
_cell.angle_alpha   90.00
_cell.angle_beta   90.00
_cell.angle_gamma   90.00
#
_symmetry.space_group_name_H-M   'P 1'
#
loop_
_entity.id
_entity.type
_entity.pdbx_description
1 polymer ?
#
loop_
_entity_poly.entity_id
_entity_poly.type
_entity_poly.pdbx_seq_one_letter_code
_entity_poly.pdbx_strand_id
1 'polypeptide(L)' 'MFIRRDVYETKIGDYLFVMNESRGGIEVFDNHNNMIKNINEVPENFREFKAKAHKIYKEIQEEE' A
#
# COMPACT_ATOMS: atom_id res chain seq x y z
N MET A 1 6.54 -15.55 19.73
CA MET A 1 7.00 -14.61 18.69
C MET A 1 5.82 -14.35 17.76
N PHE A 2 5.20 -13.18 17.85
CA PHE A 2 4.01 -12.86 17.05
C PHE A 2 4.45 -12.36 15.68
N ILE A 3 4.45 -13.25 14.69
CA ILE A 3 4.52 -12.86 13.29
C ILE A 3 3.19 -12.18 12.98
N ARG A 4 3.18 -10.87 12.69
CA ARG A 4 1.95 -10.17 12.24
C ARG A 4 1.50 -10.85 10.96
N ARG A 5 0.31 -11.44 10.98
CA ARG A 5 -0.06 -12.51 10.04
C ARG A 5 -0.67 -12.01 8.74
N ASP A 6 -1.10 -10.74 8.75
CA ASP A 6 -2.01 -10.16 7.75
C ASP A 6 -1.49 -8.76 7.33
N VAL A 7 -0.24 -8.70 6.89
CA VAL A 7 0.37 -7.51 6.29
C VAL A 7 0.76 -7.87 4.86
N TYR A 8 0.17 -7.20 3.88
CA TYR A 8 0.61 -7.32 2.48
C TYR A 8 1.52 -6.15 2.13
N GLU A 9 2.64 -6.42 1.48
CA GLU A 9 3.54 -5.40 0.97
C GLU A 9 3.82 -5.60 -0.52
N THR A 10 3.98 -4.51 -1.26
CA THR A 10 4.47 -4.55 -2.64
C THR A 10 5.17 -3.24 -2.99
N LYS A 11 6.30 -3.33 -3.71
CA LYS A 11 6.99 -2.16 -4.26
C LYS A 11 6.62 -2.00 -5.75
N ILE A 12 6.27 -0.78 -6.15
CA ILE A 12 5.96 -0.42 -7.54
C ILE A 12 6.67 0.90 -7.84
N GLY A 13 7.60 0.88 -8.81
CA GLY A 13 8.52 2.00 -9.05
C GLY A 13 9.32 2.31 -7.78
N ASP A 14 9.39 3.58 -7.40
CA ASP A 14 10.05 4.05 -6.19
C ASP A 14 9.17 4.00 -4.92
N TYR A 15 7.89 3.63 -5.05
CA TYR A 15 6.93 3.63 -3.94
C TYR A 15 6.73 2.24 -3.32
N LEU A 16 6.63 2.21 -1.99
CA LEU A 16 6.29 1.03 -1.20
C LEU A 16 4.84 1.13 -0.72
N PHE A 17 4.05 0.10 -1.03
CA PHE A 17 2.66 -0.03 -0.59
C PHE A 17 2.59 -1.08 0.51
N VAL A 18 1.98 -0.74 1.65
CA VAL A 18 1.83 -1.61 2.81
C VAL A 18 0.36 -1.63 3.25
N MET A 19 -0.28 -2.79 3.18
CA MET A 19 -1.59 -3.02 3.77
C MET A 19 -1.43 -3.44 5.22
N ASN A 20 -2.15 -2.77 6.12
CA ASN A 20 -2.12 -3.06 7.55
C ASN A 20 -3.55 -3.19 8.08
N GLU A 21 -4.02 -4.43 8.27
CA GLU A 21 -5.38 -4.70 8.76
C GLU A 21 -5.67 -4.02 10.10
N SER A 22 -4.67 -3.92 10.99
CA SER A 22 -4.81 -3.23 12.29
C SER A 22 -4.99 -1.72 12.18
N ARG A 23 -4.68 -1.13 11.01
CA ARG A 23 -4.94 0.29 10.67
C ARG A 23 -6.09 0.48 9.68
N GLY A 24 -6.61 -0.61 9.09
CA GLY A 24 -7.76 -0.57 8.20
C GLY A 24 -7.47 0.01 6.80
N GLY A 25 -6.24 -0.08 6.29
CA GLY A 25 -5.86 0.64 5.08
C GLY A 25 -4.58 0.19 4.36
N ILE A 26 -4.35 0.82 3.21
CA ILE A 26 -3.11 0.80 2.42
C ILE A 26 -2.35 2.10 2.67
N GLU A 27 -1.18 1.98 3.30
CA GLU A 27 -0.21 3.05 3.49
C GLU A 27 0.77 3.05 2.29
N VAL A 28 1.07 4.23 1.74
CA VAL A 28 2.00 4.41 0.61
C VAL A 28 3.17 5.27 1.04
N PHE A 29 4.38 4.75 0.85
CA PHE A 29 5.63 5.40 1.22
C PHE A 29 6.47 5.70 -0.02
N ASP A 30 7.19 6.83 0.01
CA ASP A 30 8.23 7.16 -0.98
C ASP A 30 9.53 6.38 -0.75
N ASN A 31 10.53 6.62 -1.61
CA ASN A 31 11.87 6.04 -1.49
C ASN A 31 12.69 6.55 -0.29
N HIS A 32 12.22 7.56 0.43
CA HIS A 32 12.79 8.06 1.68
C HIS A 32 12.07 7.52 2.93
N ASN A 33 11.06 6.66 2.75
CA ASN A 33 10.13 6.14 3.78
C ASN A 33 9.17 7.20 4.38
N ASN A 34 8.92 8.32 3.70
CA ASN A 34 7.84 9.23 4.07
C ASN A 34 6.50 8.67 3.57
N MET A 35 5.48 8.66 4.44
CA MET A 35 4.12 8.30 4.01
C MET A 35 3.52 9.45 3.20
N ILE A 36 3.19 9.20 1.93
CA ILE A 36 2.64 10.20 1.00
C ILE A 36 1.12 10.11 0.83
N LYS A 37 0.55 8.90 0.96
CA LYS A 37 -0.89 8.63 0.77
C LYS A 37 -1.29 7.50 1.71
N ASN A 38 -2.47 7.60 2.33
CA ASN A 38 -3.08 6.52 3.09
C ASN A 38 -4.52 6.35 2.60
N ILE A 39 -4.89 5.13 2.23
CA ILE A 39 -6.24 4.79 1.78
C ILE A 39 -6.86 3.86 2.81
N ASN A 40 -7.90 4.33 3.49
CA ASN A 40 -8.68 3.57 4.47
C ASN A 40 -9.62 2.55 3.78
N GLU A 41 -9.06 1.70 2.92
CA GLU A 41 -9.69 0.48 2.40
C GLU A 41 -8.86 -0.73 2.85
N VAL A 42 -9.52 -1.75 3.39
CA VAL A 42 -8.92 -3.08 3.55
C VAL A 42 -9.22 -3.90 2.29
N PRO A 43 -8.22 -4.36 1.52
CA PRO A 43 -8.42 -5.33 0.46
C PRO A 43 -8.69 -6.72 1.06
N GLU A 44 -9.65 -7.46 0.54
CA GLU A 44 -10.03 -8.79 1.04
C GLU A 44 -8.92 -9.84 0.81
N ASN A 45 -7.98 -9.56 -0.10
CA ASN A 45 -6.94 -10.49 -0.50
C ASN A 45 -5.75 -9.79 -1.21
N PHE A 46 -4.62 -10.50 -1.31
CA PHE A 46 -3.39 -9.99 -1.94
C PHE A 46 -3.56 -9.57 -3.41
N ARG A 47 -4.45 -10.22 -4.18
CA ARG A 47 -4.68 -9.88 -5.59
C ARG A 47 -5.37 -8.52 -5.71
N GLU A 48 -6.37 -8.29 -4.87
CA GLU A 48 -7.07 -7.00 -4.78
C GLU A 48 -6.14 -5.89 -4.27
N PHE A 49 -5.35 -6.17 -3.22
CA PHE A 49 -4.31 -5.27 -2.73
C PHE A 49 -3.36 -4.84 -3.85
N LYS A 50 -2.83 -5.79 -4.62
CA LYS A 50 -1.91 -5.49 -5.73
C LYS A 50 -2.59 -4.68 -6.85
N ALA A 51 -3.86 -4.96 -7.16
CA ALA A 51 -4.63 -4.18 -8.13
C ALA A 51 -4.85 -2.74 -7.65
N LYS A 52 -5.19 -2.54 -6.38
CA LYS A 52 -5.32 -1.22 -5.74
C LYS A 52 -3.98 -0.47 -5.72
N ALA A 53 -2.89 -1.11 -5.31
CA ALA A 53 -1.54 -0.52 -5.35
C ALA A 53 -1.15 -0.03 -6.76
N HIS A 54 -1.41 -0.82 -7.81
CA HIS A 54 -1.19 -0.39 -9.20
C HIS A 54 -2.11 0.77 -9.64
N LYS A 55 -3.35 0.87 -9.14
CA LYS A 55 -4.23 2.02 -9.40
C LYS A 55 -3.68 3.28 -8.73
N ILE A 56 -3.31 3.20 -7.46
CA ILE A 56 -2.77 4.33 -6.68
C ILE A 56 -1.44 4.81 -7.28
N TYR A 57 -0.57 3.88 -7.72
CA TYR A 57 0.66 4.23 -8.44
C TYR A 57 0.39 5.08 -9.70
N LYS A 58 -0.66 4.74 -10.47
CA LYS A 58 -1.04 5.54 -11.65
C LYS A 58 -1.57 6.92 -11.28
N GLU A 59 -2.41 7.01 -10.26
CA GLU A 59 -2.90 8.31 -9.75
C GLU A 59 -1.72 9.22 -9.37
N ILE A 60 -0.74 8.71 -8.62
CA ILE A 60 0.45 9.48 -8.23
C ILE A 60 1.21 9.99 -9.46
N GLN A 61 1.35 9.18 -10.51
CA GLN A 61 2.05 9.54 -11.75
C GLN A 61 1.21 10.41 -12.71
N GLU A 62 -0.08 10.63 -12.42
CA GLU A 62 -0.95 11.59 -13.11
C GLU A 62 -1.08 12.91 -12.32
N GLU A 63 -0.67 12.94 -11.04
CA GLU A 63 -0.63 14.11 -10.16
C GLU A 63 0.75 14.84 -10.19
N GLU A 64 1.79 14.25 -10.79
CA GLU A 64 3.14 14.83 -11.02
C GLU A 64 3.32 15.52 -12.39
#